data_AF-M0BBJ3-F1
#
_entry.id   AF-M0BBJ3-F1
#
_cell.length_a   1.000
_cell.length_b   1.000
_cell.length_c   1.000
_cell.angle_alpha   90.00
_cell.angle_beta   90.00
_cell.angle_gamma   90.00
#
_symmetry.space_group_name_H-M   'P 1'
#
loop_
_entity.id
_entity.type
_entity.pdbx_description
1 polymer ?
#
loop_
_entity_poly.entity_id
_entity_poly.type
_entity_poly.pdbx_seq_one_letter_code
_entity_poly.pdbx_strand_id
1 'polypeptide(L)' 'MFRAILPEGQIMCEDYDRTDDGLRLYDENGEFIAFVPYANLHALLNEDVYSENERSIM' A
#
# COMPACT_ATOMS: atom_id res chain seq x y z
N MET A 1 -7.65 2.24 4.80
CA MET A 1 -6.83 1.02 4.91
C MET A 1 -6.19 0.64 3.57
N PHE A 2 -4.90 0.34 3.56
CA PHE A 2 -4.11 -0.07 2.39
C PHE A 2 -3.56 -1.48 2.55
N ARG A 3 -3.28 -2.13 1.41
CA ARG A 3 -2.69 -3.46 1.36
C ARG A 3 -1.60 -3.54 0.32
N ALA A 4 -0.37 -3.74 0.79
CA ALA A 4 0.79 -3.97 -0.05
C ALA A 4 0.86 -5.46 -0.41
N ILE A 5 0.94 -5.76 -1.70
CA ILE A 5 1.07 -7.12 -2.24
C ILE A 5 2.53 -7.35 -2.61
N LEU A 6 3.13 -8.38 -2.02
CA LEU A 6 4.50 -8.81 -2.23
C LEU A 6 4.52 -10.25 -2.75
N PRO A 7 5.61 -10.70 -3.39
CA PRO A 7 5.76 -12.12 -3.75
C PRO A 7 5.77 -13.06 -2.53
N GLU A 8 6.24 -12.59 -1.37
CA GLU A 8 6.31 -13.34 -0.12
C GLU A 8 4.97 -13.36 0.66
N GLY A 9 4.00 -12.53 0.27
CA GLY A 9 2.73 -12.38 0.98
C GLY A 9 2.08 -11.00 0.84
N GLN A 10 1.35 -10.58 1.85
CA GLN A 10 0.63 -9.30 1.85
C GLN A 10 0.79 -8.61 3.20
N ILE A 11 0.89 -7.29 3.19
CA ILE A 11 0.97 -6.47 4.40
C ILE A 11 -0.21 -5.50 4.41
N MET A 12 -0.98 -5.50 5.49
CA MET A 12 -2.03 -4.52 5.74
C MET A 12 -1.44 -3.35 6.51
N CYS A 13 -1.76 -2.13 6.09
CA CYS A 13 -1.27 -0.91 6.70
C CYS A 13 -2.34 0.17 6.57
N GLU A 14 -2.36 1.12 7.50
CA GLU A 14 -3.33 2.22 7.50
C GLU A 14 -2.80 3.41 6.71
N ASP A 15 -1.48 3.62 6.73
CA ASP A 15 -0.83 4.71 6.01
C ASP A 15 0.48 4.23 5.35
N TYR A 16 0.95 4.98 4.35
CA TYR A 16 2.22 4.68 3.69
C TYR A 16 2.94 5.95 3.25
N ASP A 17 4.26 5.94 3.34
CA ASP A 17 5.13 7.01 2.84
C ASP A 17 5.94 6.53 1.64
N ARG A 18 5.95 7.34 0.58
CA ARG A 18 6.72 7.07 -0.65
C ARG A 18 8.09 7.71 -0.54
N THR A 19 9.11 6.86 -0.58
CA THR A 19 10.51 7.25 -0.61
C THR A 19 11.13 6.85 -1.94
N ASP A 20 12.31 7.39 -2.27
CA ASP A 20 13.01 7.05 -3.52
C ASP A 20 13.32 5.54 -3.66
N ASP A 21 13.53 4.84 -2.54
CA ASP A 21 13.87 3.41 -2.52
C ASP A 21 12.65 2.47 -2.36
N GLY A 22 11.48 3.00 -1.98
CA GLY A 22 10.30 2.16 -1.73
C GLY A 22 9.22 2.80 -0.87
N LEU A 23 8.36 1.96 -0.33
CA LEU A 23 7.25 2.33 0.55
C LEU A 23 7.56 2.01 2.01
N ARG A 24 7.34 2.96 2.90
CA ARG A 24 7.29 2.72 4.35
C ARG A 24 5.84 2.61 4.77
N LEU A 25 5.48 1.54 5.44
CA LEU A 25 4.12 1.24 5.86
C LEU A 25 3.96 1.58 7.34
N TYR A 26 2.84 2.21 7.68
CA TYR A 26 2.51 2.63 9.04
C TYR A 26 1.13 2.10 9.45
N ASP A 27 0.96 1.91 10.76
CA ASP A 27 -0.31 1.50 11.37
C ASP A 27 -1.19 2.70 11.74
N GLU A 28 -2.39 2.45 12.28
CA GLU A 28 -3.35 3.46 12.77
C GLU A 28 -2.72 4.43 13.79
N ASN A 29 -1.72 3.96 14.54
CA ASN A 29 -1.00 4.76 15.54
C ASN A 29 0.18 5.56 14.95
N GLY A 30 0.41 5.49 13.63
CA GLY A 30 1.59 6.04 12.98
C GLY A 30 2.87 5.26 13.29
N GLU A 31 2.75 4.05 13.84
CA GLU A 31 3.88 3.17 14.12
C GLU A 31 4.37 2.52 12.83
N PHE A 32 5.69 2.52 12.64
CA PHE A 32 6.31 1.90 11.48
C PHE A 32 6.17 0.38 11.56
N ILE A 33 5.48 -0.20 10.57
CA ILE A 33 5.25 -1.64 10.47
C ILE A 33 6.37 -2.30 9.67
N ALA A 34 6.59 -1.81 8.45
CA ALA A 34 7.48 -2.45 7.49
C ALA A 34 7.93 -1.50 6.37
N PHE A 35 9.08 -1.81 5.77
CA PHE A 35 9.55 -1.16 4.55
C PHE A 35 9.49 -2.14 3.38
N VAL A 36 8.87 -1.72 2.28
CA VAL A 36 8.71 -2.49 1.05
C VAL A 36 9.45 -1.79 -0.09
N PRO A 37 10.58 -2.31 -0.56
CA PRO A 37 11.29 -1.74 -1.70
C PRO A 37 10.47 -1.92 -2.99
N TYR A 38 10.58 -0.98 -3.93
CA TYR A 38 9.84 -1.05 -5.20
C TYR A 38 10.13 -2.31 -6.01
N ALA A 39 11.34 -2.86 -5.88
CA ALA A 39 11.73 -4.12 -6.51
C ALA A 39 10.83 -5.30 -6.10
N ASN A 40 10.26 -5.26 -4.88
CA ASN A 40 9.41 -6.31 -4.32
C ASN A 40 7.93 -5.91 -4.22
N LEU A 41 7.59 -4.67 -4.58
CA LEU A 41 6.22 -4.17 -4.54
C LEU A 41 5.49 -4.58 -5.82
N HIS A 42 4.54 -5.50 -5.71
CA HIS A 42 3.74 -5.93 -6.86
C HIS A 42 2.54 -5.01 -7.08
N ALA A 43 1.84 -4.66 -6.01
CA ALA A 43 0.72 -3.74 -6.04
C ALA A 43 0.48 -3.11 -4.66
N LEU A 44 -0.08 -1.91 -4.64
CA LEU A 44 -0.62 -1.28 -3.43
C LEU A 44 -2.11 -1.04 -3.66
N LEU A 45 -2.94 -1.74 -2.90
CA LEU A 45 -4.39 -1.62 -2.95
C LEU A 45 -4.85 -0.62 -1.88
N ASN A 46 -5.72 0.30 -2.24
CA ASN A 46 -6.45 1.13 -1.28
C ASN A 46 -7.87 0.59 -1.17
N GLU A 47 -8.27 0.10 0.01
CA GLU A 47 -9.63 -0.38 0.24
C GLU A 47 -10.66 0.75 0.14
N ASP A 48 -10.28 1.99 0.39
CA ASP A 48 -11.18 3.16 0.28
C ASP A 48 -11.49 3.52 -1.18
N VAL A 49 -10.52 3.40 -2.08
CA VAL A 49 -10.66 3.83 -3.49
C VAL A 49 -11.56 2.92 -4.30
N TYR A 50 -11.77 1.67 -3.86
CA TYR A 50 -12.71 0.76 -4.53
C TYR A 50 -14.19 1.13 -4.30
N SER A 51 -14.50 2.10 -3.43
CA SER A 51 -15.87 2.62 -3.27
C SER A 51 -16.17 3.88 -4.09
N GLU A 52 -15.18 4.58 -4.66
CA GLU A 52 -15.38 5.84 -5.41
C GLU A 52 -14.67 5.92 -6.78
N ASN A 53 -14.60 4.81 -7.52
CA ASN A 53 -14.40 4.94 -8.98
C ASN A 53 -15.45 4.17 -9.78
N GLU A 54 -16.66 4.72 -9.72
CA GLU A 54 -17.55 4.71 -10.86
C GLU A 54 -16.77 5.06 -12.14
N ARG A 55 -16.69 4.10 -13.06
CA ARG A 55 -16.69 4.28 -14.52
C ARG A 55 -15.77 5.38 -15.09
N SER A 56 -14.67 4.96 -15.70
CA SER A 56 -14.36 5.36 -17.08
C SER A 56 -13.40 4.38 -17.73
N ILE A 57 -13.97 3.39 -18.40
CA ILE A 57 -13.29 2.72 -19.52
C ILE A 57 -13.64 3.56 -20.75
N MET A 58 -12.57 3.96 -21.45
CA MET A 58 -12.51 4.84 -22.62
C MET A 58 -13.47 4.45 -23.75
#